data_AF-A0A3D5DPW4-F1
#
_entry.id   AF-A0A3D5DPW4-F1
#
_cell.length_a   1.000
_cell.length_b   1.000
_cell.length_c   1.000
_cell.angle_alpha   90.00
_cell.angle_beta   90.00
_cell.angle_gamma   90.00
#
_symmetry.space_group_name_H-M   'P 1'
#
loop_
_entity.id
_entity.type
_entity.pdbx_description
1 polymer ?
#
loop_
_entity_poly.entity_id
_entity_poly.type
_entity_poly.pdbx_seq_one_letter_code
_entity_poly.pdbx_strand_id
1 'polypeptide(L)' 'ARGDVRWVAVHAFPGVSNAPSNGICLSLGFTLTGAQDITFNGRVLRINHWVIDPGTDLD' A
#
# COMPACT_ATOMS: atom_id res chain seq x y z
N ALA A 1 -14.26 -25.29 -6.11
CA ALA A 1 -14.04 -24.39 -4.97
C ALA A 1 -12.82 -23.52 -5.28
N ARG A 2 -12.90 -22.18 -5.18
CA ARG A 2 -11.68 -21.38 -5.08
C ARG A 2 -11.02 -21.82 -3.77
N GLY A 3 -9.80 -22.34 -3.83
CA GLY A 3 -9.12 -22.84 -2.64
C GLY A 3 -8.99 -21.74 -1.60
N ASP A 4 -8.99 -22.13 -0.33
CA ASP A 4 -8.81 -21.26 0.85
C ASP A 4 -7.41 -20.62 0.82
N VAL A 5 -7.20 -19.66 -0.08
CA VAL A 5 -6.01 -18.81 -0.07
C VAL A 5 -6.30 -17.72 0.95
N ARG A 6 -5.79 -17.91 2.17
CA ARG A 6 -5.72 -16.84 3.15
C ARG A 6 -4.66 -15.84 2.70
N TRP A 7 -5.10 -14.74 2.11
CA TRP A 7 -4.22 -13.64 1.77
C TRP A 7 -3.69 -12.99 3.06
N VAL A 8 -2.40 -12.65 3.07
CA VAL A 8 -1.81 -11.80 4.09
C VAL A 8 -2.04 -10.33 3.72
N ALA A 9 -1.82 -9.43 4.67
CA ALA A 9 -1.86 -7.99 4.42
C ALA A 9 -1.02 -7.60 3.20
N VAL A 10 -1.62 -6.80 2.31
CA VAL A 10 -0.98 -6.25 1.12
C VAL A 10 -0.46 -4.87 1.46
N HIS A 11 0.79 -4.61 1.11
CA HIS A 11 1.44 -3.33 1.34
C HIS A 11 1.74 -2.63 0.01
N ALA A 12 1.49 -1.31 -0.04
CA ALA A 12 1.85 -0.47 -1.18
C ALA A 12 2.68 0.74 -0.75
N PHE A 13 3.67 1.08 -1.58
CA PHE A 13 4.70 2.09 -1.27
C PHE A 13 4.90 3.16 -2.37
N PRO A 14 3.83 3.82 -2.86
CA PRO A 14 3.99 4.90 -3.82
C PRO A 14 4.74 6.10 -3.21
N GLY A 15 5.49 6.83 -4.05
CA GLY A 15 6.05 8.12 -3.65
C GLY A 15 4.98 9.09 -3.15
N VAL A 16 5.29 9.92 -2.16
CA VAL A 16 4.30 10.84 -1.56
C VAL A 16 3.71 11.83 -2.56
N SER A 17 4.47 12.18 -3.59
CA SER A 17 4.04 13.09 -4.66
C SER A 17 3.35 12.38 -5.84
N ASN A 18 3.30 11.04 -5.85
CA ASN A 18 2.65 10.28 -6.91
C ASN A 18 1.13 10.21 -6.67
N ALA A 19 0.44 11.32 -6.94
CA ALA A 19 -0.99 11.47 -6.68
C ALA A 19 -1.86 10.34 -7.30
N PRO A 20 -1.64 9.89 -8.56
CA PRO A 20 -2.43 8.81 -9.14
C PRO A 20 -2.38 7.50 -8.33
N SER A 21 -1.18 7.03 -7.97
CA SER A 21 -1.04 5.76 -7.24
C SER A 21 -1.57 5.85 -5.81
N ASN A 22 -1.41 7.01 -5.15
CA ASN A 22 -2.01 7.24 -3.84
C ASN A 22 -3.55 7.28 -3.92
N GLY A 23 -4.09 7.88 -4.99
CA GLY A 23 -5.53 7.86 -5.28
C GLY A 23 -6.08 6.44 -5.41
N ILE A 24 -5.36 5.56 -6.13
CA ILE A 24 -5.74 4.13 -6.24
C ILE A 24 -5.75 3.45 -4.86
N CYS A 25 -4.74 3.65 -4.02
CA CYS A 25 -4.69 3.06 -2.69
C CYS A 25 -5.90 3.50 -1.84
N LEU A 26 -6.20 4.79 -1.87
CA LEU A 26 -7.37 5.34 -1.18
C LEU A 26 -8.69 4.75 -1.72
N SER A 27 -8.86 4.71 -3.05
CA SER A 27 -10.09 4.22 -3.68
C SER A 27 -10.31 2.72 -3.48
N LEU A 28 -9.25 1.93 -3.31
CA LEU A 28 -9.32 0.49 -3.06
C LEU A 28 -9.44 0.12 -1.58
N GLY A 29 -9.53 1.11 -0.67
CA GLY A 29 -9.73 0.85 0.76
C GLY A 29 -8.46 0.57 1.55
N PHE A 30 -7.27 0.87 1.01
CA PHE A 30 -6.05 0.80 1.81
C PHE A 30 -6.06 1.89 2.89
N THR A 31 -5.53 1.55 4.06
CA THR A 31 -5.25 2.49 5.15
C THR A 31 -3.84 3.06 4.99
N LEU A 32 -3.71 4.39 5.05
CA LEU A 32 -2.41 5.08 5.13
C LEU A 32 -1.87 4.97 6.56
N THR A 33 -0.78 4.23 6.75
CA THR A 33 -0.13 4.06 8.07
C THR A 33 0.94 5.11 8.35
N GLY A 34 1.42 5.78 7.31
CA GLY A 34 2.38 6.88 7.42
C GLY A 34 3.26 7.01 6.19
N ALA A 35 4.34 7.76 6.32
CA ALA A 35 5.33 7.93 5.27
C ALA A 35 6.74 7.72 5.83
N GLN A 36 7.61 7.13 5.02
CA GLN A 36 8.99 6.80 5.37
C GLN A 36 9.97 7.19 4.26
N ASP A 37 11.22 7.33 4.65
CA ASP A 37 12.32 7.64 3.74
C ASP A 37 13.06 6.34 3.45
N ILE A 38 13.18 5.98 2.17
CA ILE A 38 13.95 4.82 1.73
C ILE A 38 15.09 5.25 0.82
N THR A 39 16.23 4.59 0.94
CA THR A 39 17.31 4.79 -0.03
C THR A 39 17.17 3.78 -1.15
N PHE A 40 16.97 4.27 -2.38
CA PHE A 40 16.90 3.45 -3.58
C PHE A 40 17.81 4.05 -4.65
N ASN A 41 18.71 3.25 -5.21
CA ASN A 41 19.68 3.67 -6.22
C ASN A 41 20.46 4.95 -5.82
N GLY A 42 20.93 5.01 -4.56
CA GLY A 42 21.68 6.14 -4.02
C GLY A 42 20.89 7.43 -3.81
N ARG A 43 19.56 7.40 -3.95
CA ARG A 43 18.67 8.55 -3.73
C ARG A 43 17.68 8.24 -2.60
N VAL A 44 17.36 9.26 -1.81
CA VAL A 44 16.29 9.15 -0.80
C VAL A 44 14.95 9.41 -1.48
N LEU A 45 14.04 8.45 -1.35
CA LEU A 45 12.65 8.56 -1.78
C LEU A 45 11.76 8.68 -0.56
N ARG A 46 10.94 9.72 -0.52
CA ARG A 46 9.85 9.87 0.44
C ARG A 46 8.64 9.10 -0.09
N ILE A 47 8.23 8.04 0.60
CA ILE A 47 7.14 7.14 0.19
C ILE A 47 6.05 7.08 1.25
N ASN A 48 4.80 6.91 0.83
CA ASN A 48 3.71 6.53 1.73
C ASN A 48 3.74 5.02 1.97
N HIS A 49 3.22 4.56 3.12
CA HIS A 49 2.95 3.16 3.41
C HIS A 49 1.45 2.97 3.53
N TRP A 50 0.90 2.18 2.60
CA TRP A 50 -0.50 1.82 2.56
C TRP A 50 -0.65 0.34 2.87
N VAL A 51 -1.68 -0.04 3.63
CA VAL A 51 -1.95 -1.42 4.03
C VAL A 51 -3.42 -1.74 3.83
N ILE A 52 -3.72 -2.94 3.33
CA ILE A 52 -5.05 -3.54 3.36
C ILE A 52 -4.90 -5.01 3.75
N ASP A 53 -5.78 -5.52 4.60
CA ASP A 53 -5.91 -6.95 4.89
C ASP A 53 -7.14 -7.50 4.14
N PRO A 54 -6.97 -8.24 3.03
CA PRO A 54 -8.08 -8.79 2.28
C PRO A 54 -8.99 -9.74 3.08
N GLY A 55 -8.51 -10.27 4.22
CA GLY A 55 -9.30 -11.14 5.10
C GLY A 55 -10.22 -10.38 6.06
N THR A 56 -10.03 -9.07 6.23
CA THR A 56 -10.84 -8.24 7.15
C THR A 56 -11.39 -6.96 6.52
N ASP A 57 -10.78 -6.47 5.45
CA ASP A 57 -11.02 -5.12 4.93
C ASP A 57 -11.74 -5.12 3.57
N LEU A 58 -11.91 -6.31 2.96
CA LEU A 58 -12.68 -6.49 1.74
C LEU A 58 -13.97 -7.26 2.06
N ASP A 59 -15.11 -6.60 1.89
CA ASP A 59 -16.46 -7.19 2.01
C ASP A 59 -16.79 -8.15 0.84
#